data_AF-A0A8J2Y9P1-F1
#
_entry.id   AF-A0A8J2Y9P1-F1
#
_cell.length_a   1.000
_cell.length_b   1.000
_cell.length_c   1.000
_cell.angle_alpha   90.00
_cell.angle_beta   90.00
_cell.angle_gamma   90.00
#
_symmetry.space_group_name_H-M   'P 1'
#
loop_
_entity.id
_entity.type
_entity.pdbx_description
1 polymer ?
#
loop_
_entity_poly.entity_id
_entity_poly.type
_entity_poly.pdbx_seq_one_letter_code
_entity_poly.pdbx_strand_id
1 'polypeptide(L)'
;MWGPKVVGSLAHNLKTKTFTISLKNNKNGKMKHYQEIVDEIFGSYYKHRTLRTLFDPNSNEWNHTTIEEKLEILKKILDSNKITLKELILGYKNFYTFELANKEHVLSSLEDSLIIILQNTLNK
;
A
#
# COMPACT_ATOMS: atom_id res chain seq x y z
N MET A 1 -28.33 -0.59 57.78
CA MET A 1 -28.00 -1.74 56.89
C MET A 1 -26.68 -1.47 56.21
N TRP A 2 -25.78 -2.45 56.27
CA TRP A 2 -24.49 -2.50 55.58
C TRP A 2 -24.66 -2.47 54.05
N GLY A 3 -23.69 -1.90 53.32
CA GLY A 3 -23.65 -1.85 51.84
C GLY A 3 -23.47 -3.22 51.17
N PRO A 4 -23.41 -3.31 49.81
CA PRO A 4 -22.10 -3.13 49.17
C PRO A 4 -22.06 -2.57 47.72
N LYS A 5 -20.86 -2.04 47.42
CA LYS A 5 -20.00 -2.16 46.21
C LYS A 5 -20.41 -1.58 44.84
N VAL A 6 -19.68 -0.51 44.53
CA VAL A 6 -19.07 -0.07 43.25
C VAL A 6 -18.99 -1.16 42.17
N VAL A 7 -19.43 -0.83 40.95
CA VAL A 7 -18.86 -1.33 39.70
C VAL A 7 -18.86 -0.20 38.66
N GLY A 8 -17.73 0.50 38.57
CA GLY A 8 -17.38 1.27 37.38
C GLY A 8 -17.09 0.26 36.27
N SER A 9 -17.90 0.26 35.21
CA SER A 9 -17.63 -0.54 34.03
C SER A 9 -16.78 0.27 33.06
N LEU A 10 -15.52 -0.14 32.95
CA LEU A 10 -14.56 0.31 31.95
C LEU A 10 -15.12 0.04 30.55
N ALA A 11 -15.58 1.07 29.85
CA ALA A 11 -15.69 1.00 28.40
C ALA A 11 -14.28 1.00 27.82
N HIS A 12 -13.91 -0.15 27.26
CA HIS A 12 -12.63 -0.47 26.63
C HIS A 12 -12.11 0.65 25.73
N ASN A 13 -11.01 1.26 26.14
CA ASN A 13 -10.12 2.02 25.27
C ASN A 13 -9.40 1.02 24.36
N LEU A 14 -9.95 0.77 23.17
CA LEU A 14 -9.22 0.13 22.08
C LEU A 14 -8.14 1.10 21.61
N LYS A 15 -7.02 1.14 22.35
CA LYS A 15 -5.75 1.65 21.83
C LYS A 15 -5.40 0.76 20.65
N THR A 16 -5.71 1.23 19.45
CA THR A 16 -5.12 0.71 18.23
C THR A 16 -3.61 0.75 18.43
N LYS A 17 -2.99 -0.41 18.62
CA LYS A 17 -1.54 -0.54 18.65
C LYS A 17 -1.05 -0.13 17.27
N THR A 18 -0.66 1.12 17.13
CA THR A 18 0.09 1.58 15.97
C THR A 18 1.41 0.82 15.99
N PHE A 19 1.56 -0.11 15.05
CA PHE A 19 2.83 -0.79 14.82
C PHE A 19 3.79 0.23 14.23
N THR A 20 4.61 0.87 15.07
CA THR A 20 5.66 1.77 14.61
C THR A 20 6.77 0.94 13.96
N ILE A 21 6.72 0.82 12.64
CA ILE A 21 7.81 0.24 11.86
C ILE A 21 8.85 1.36 11.66
N SER A 22 10.07 1.11 12.12
CA SER A 22 11.22 1.99 11.85
C SER A 22 11.50 2.00 10.34
N LEU A 23 11.23 3.14 9.70
CA LEU A 23 11.45 3.38 8.27
C LEU A 23 12.22 4.70 8.13
N LYS A 24 13.17 4.75 7.20
CA LYS A 24 14.19 5.81 7.10
C LYS A 24 13.55 7.20 7.10
N ASN A 25 13.83 7.97 8.16
CA ASN A 25 13.38 9.35 8.32
C ASN A 25 13.90 10.24 7.19
N ASN A 26 12.99 10.85 6.42
CA ASN A 26 13.30 12.04 5.65
C ASN A 26 13.28 13.26 6.60
N LYS A 27 14.14 14.26 6.35
CA LYS A 27 14.55 15.33 7.27
C LYS A 27 13.43 16.23 7.84
N ASN A 28 12.17 16.01 7.44
CA ASN A 28 10.99 16.78 7.85
C ASN A 28 9.88 15.97 8.56
N GLY A 29 10.12 14.71 8.96
CA GLY A 29 9.19 13.94 9.81
C GLY A 29 7.85 13.53 9.18
N LYS A 30 7.56 13.96 7.94
CA LYS A 30 6.39 13.55 7.17
C LYS A 30 6.79 12.44 6.19
N MET A 31 6.15 11.27 6.30
CA MET A 31 6.29 10.22 5.29
C MET A 31 5.74 10.72 3.95
N LYS A 32 6.52 10.56 2.88
CA LYS A 32 6.06 10.87 1.52
C LYS A 32 4.99 9.86 1.11
N HIS A 33 3.96 10.33 0.41
CA HIS A 33 2.97 9.45 -0.17
C HIS A 33 3.63 8.58 -1.26
N TYR A 34 3.23 7.31 -1.40
CA TYR A 34 3.89 6.42 -2.37
C TYR A 34 3.80 6.95 -3.80
N GLN A 35 2.70 7.65 -4.13
CA GLN A 35 2.54 8.28 -5.44
C GLN A 35 3.56 9.40 -5.67
N GLU A 36 3.96 10.16 -4.65
CA GLU A 36 5.02 11.17 -4.81
C GLU A 36 6.36 10.49 -5.15
N ILE A 37 6.64 9.34 -4.55
CA ILE A 37 7.85 8.57 -4.86
C ILE A 37 7.79 8.02 -6.29
N VAL A 38 6.63 7.54 -6.74
CA VAL A 38 6.41 7.12 -8.14
C VAL A 38 6.58 8.32 -9.08
N ASP A 39 6.00 9.47 -8.75
CA ASP A 39 6.11 10.71 -9.52
C ASP A 39 7.58 11.16 -9.63
N GLU A 40 8.41 10.96 -8.60
CA GLU A 40 9.85 11.24 -8.68
C GLU A 40 10.65 10.25 -9.54
N ILE A 41 10.15 9.03 -9.77
CA ILE A 41 10.84 7.98 -10.54
C ILE A 41 10.45 8.02 -12.01
N PHE A 42 9.20 8.38 -12.32
CA PHE A 42 8.64 8.36 -13.67
C PHE A 42 8.23 9.75 -14.20
N GLY A 43 8.19 10.76 -13.34
CA GLY A 43 7.66 12.08 -13.65
C GLY A 43 6.21 12.25 -13.20
N SER A 44 5.81 13.49 -12.91
CA SER A 44 4.48 13.85 -12.37
C SER A 44 3.29 13.54 -13.28
N TYR A 45 3.54 13.32 -14.58
CA TYR A 45 2.51 12.97 -15.57
C TYR A 45 2.43 11.45 -15.84
N TYR A 46 3.05 10.63 -14.99
CA TYR A 46 3.04 9.19 -15.19
C TYR A 46 1.62 8.61 -15.05
N LYS A 47 1.09 8.12 -16.17
CA LYS A 47 -0.29 7.60 -16.29
C LYS A 47 -0.64 6.44 -15.33
N HIS A 48 0.35 5.75 -14.77
CA HIS A 48 0.15 4.63 -13.86
C HIS A 48 0.58 4.93 -12.42
N ARG A 49 0.59 6.21 -12.00
CA ARG A 49 0.97 6.64 -10.65
C ARG A 49 0.17 5.95 -9.52
N THR A 50 -1.06 5.53 -9.79
CA THR A 50 -1.96 4.83 -8.85
C THR A 50 -1.61 3.35 -8.65
N LEU A 51 -0.70 2.81 -9.47
CA LEU A 51 -0.26 1.42 -9.49
C LEU A 51 -1.38 0.38 -9.63
N ARG A 52 -2.59 0.76 -10.08
CA ARG A 52 -3.65 -0.20 -10.40
C ARG A 52 -3.25 -1.12 -11.55
N THR A 53 -2.36 -0.65 -12.43
CA THR A 53 -1.75 -1.50 -13.46
C THR A 53 -0.89 -2.63 -12.87
N LEU A 54 -0.41 -2.51 -11.62
CA LEU A 54 0.41 -3.52 -10.93
C LEU A 54 -0.34 -4.32 -9.88
N PHE A 55 -1.36 -3.75 -9.26
CA PHE A 55 -1.94 -4.26 -8.02
C PHE A 55 -3.44 -4.50 -8.06
N ASP A 56 -4.06 -4.34 -9.23
CA ASP A 56 -5.50 -4.54 -9.40
C ASP A 56 -5.80 -5.27 -10.72
N PRO A 57 -5.67 -6.61 -10.77
CA PRO A 57 -5.92 -7.43 -11.95
C PRO A 57 -7.32 -7.32 -12.53
N ASN A 58 -8.28 -6.90 -11.71
CA ASN A 58 -9.67 -6.72 -12.12
C ASN A 58 -9.93 -5.32 -12.73
N SER A 59 -8.91 -4.46 -12.76
CA SER A 59 -8.99 -3.13 -13.36
C SER A 59 -8.77 -3.17 -14.87
N ASN A 60 -9.47 -2.30 -15.60
CA ASN A 60 -9.10 -1.98 -16.98
C ASN A 60 -7.65 -1.47 -17.10
N GLU A 61 -7.14 -0.79 -16.07
CA GLU A 61 -5.75 -0.31 -16.04
C GLU A 61 -4.71 -1.44 -16.01
N TRP A 62 -5.07 -2.63 -15.51
CA TRP A 62 -4.20 -3.81 -15.55
C TRP A 62 -3.91 -4.23 -16.99
N ASN A 63 -4.92 -4.15 -17.86
CA ASN A 63 -4.83 -4.54 -19.26
C ASN A 63 -4.09 -3.49 -20.12
N HIS A 64 -3.74 -2.32 -19.57
CA HIS A 64 -2.95 -1.30 -20.28
C HIS A 64 -1.46 -1.63 -20.37
N THR A 65 -1.00 -2.65 -19.64
CA THR A 65 0.40 -3.09 -19.64
C THR A 65 0.47 -4.62 -19.73
N THR A 66 1.58 -5.13 -20.25
CA THR A 66 1.96 -6.56 -20.24
C THR A 66 2.51 -6.96 -18.87
N ILE A 67 2.72 -8.26 -18.61
CA ILE A 67 3.35 -8.70 -17.35
C ILE A 67 4.82 -8.25 -17.29
N GLU A 68 5.50 -8.22 -18.44
CA GLU A 68 6.86 -7.73 -18.60
C GLU A 68 6.98 -6.27 -18.19
N GLU A 69 6.11 -5.41 -18.72
CA GLU A 69 6.09 -3.99 -18.36
C GLU A 69 5.78 -3.78 -16.88
N LYS A 70 4.86 -4.57 -16.29
CA LYS A 70 4.59 -4.54 -14.85
C LYS A 70 5.85 -4.85 -14.04
N LEU A 71 6.62 -5.86 -14.45
CA LEU A 71 7.89 -6.21 -13.81
C LEU A 71 8.93 -5.10 -13.96
N GLU A 72 9.01 -4.45 -15.12
CA GLU A 72 9.92 -3.32 -15.34
C GLU A 72 9.58 -2.12 -14.45
N ILE A 73 8.28 -1.79 -14.32
CA ILE A 73 7.82 -0.73 -13.43
C ILE A 73 8.21 -1.07 -12.00
N LEU A 74 7.92 -2.30 -11.54
CA LEU A 74 8.23 -2.71 -10.17
C LEU A 74 9.73 -2.71 -9.91
N LYS A 75 10.55 -3.26 -10.83
CA LYS A 75 12.01 -3.22 -10.73
C LYS A 75 12.53 -1.80 -10.63
N LYS A 76 12.09 -0.91 -11.53
CA LYS A 76 12.52 0.49 -11.52
C LYS A 76 12.14 1.21 -10.22
N ILE A 77 11.00 0.87 -9.61
CA ILE A 77 10.63 1.39 -8.29
C ILE A 77 11.60 0.91 -7.22
N LEU A 78 11.89 -0.39 -7.18
CA LEU A 78 12.75 -0.99 -6.16
C LEU A 78 14.23 -0.58 -6.32
N ASP A 79 14.73 -0.53 -7.56
CA ASP A 79 16.10 -0.13 -7.90
C ASP A 79 16.37 1.34 -7.56
N SER A 80 15.32 2.17 -7.44
CA SER A 80 15.46 3.57 -7.00
C SER A 80 15.96 3.70 -5.55
N ASN A 81 15.84 2.64 -4.74
CA ASN A 81 16.14 2.64 -3.30
C ASN A 81 15.37 3.70 -2.48
N LYS A 82 14.33 4.33 -3.05
CA LYS A 82 13.50 5.34 -2.38
C LYS A 82 12.38 4.73 -1.54
N ILE A 83 11.95 3.52 -1.89
CA ILE A 83 10.87 2.80 -1.23
C ILE A 83 11.10 1.30 -1.34
N THR A 84 10.87 0.57 -0.26
CA THR A 84 10.88 -0.89 -0.26
C THR A 84 9.54 -1.45 -0.75
N LEU A 85 9.51 -2.70 -1.21
CA LEU A 85 8.26 -3.36 -1.61
C LEU A 85 7.21 -3.34 -0.48
N LYS A 86 7.65 -3.53 0.77
CA LYS A 86 6.78 -3.50 1.95
C LYS A 86 6.13 -2.13 2.14
N GLU A 87 6.91 -1.06 2.03
CA GLU A 87 6.42 0.32 2.14
C GLU A 87 5.49 0.67 0.98
N LEU A 88 5.81 0.22 -0.23
CA LEU A 88 4.98 0.42 -1.42
C LEU A 88 3.59 -0.22 -1.25
N ILE A 89 3.56 -1.48 -0.83
CA ILE A 89 2.32 -2.21 -0.56
C ILE A 89 1.52 -1.54 0.57
N LEU A 90 2.19 -1.12 1.65
CA LEU A 90 1.51 -0.44 2.75
C LEU A 90 0.93 0.91 2.31
N GLY A 91 1.68 1.70 1.54
CA GLY A 91 1.21 2.97 0.99
C GLY A 91 0.03 2.78 0.05
N TYR A 92 0.07 1.76 -0.81
CA TYR A 92 -1.04 1.39 -1.67
C TYR A 92 -2.29 1.02 -0.87
N LYS A 93 -2.16 0.14 0.14
CA LYS A 93 -3.27 -0.23 1.04
C LYS A 93 -3.86 1.01 1.73
N ASN A 94 -3.01 1.83 2.34
CA ASN A 94 -3.46 3.03 3.05
C ASN A 94 -4.21 4.00 2.14
N PHE A 95 -3.75 4.19 0.90
CA PHE A 95 -4.40 5.07 -0.06
C PHE A 95 -5.83 4.61 -0.41
N TYR A 96 -6.03 3.32 -0.71
CA TYR A 96 -7.37 2.80 -1.05
C TYR A 96 -8.28 2.55 0.16
N THR A 97 -7.73 2.41 1.37
CA THR A 97 -8.51 2.30 2.61
C THR A 97 -8.91 3.67 3.17
N PHE A 98 -8.00 4.65 3.20
CA PHE A 98 -8.18 5.88 3.96
C PHE A 98 -8.33 7.13 3.08
N GLU A 99 -7.69 7.19 1.91
CA GLU A 99 -7.72 8.39 1.06
C GLU A 99 -8.81 8.31 -0.03
N LEU A 100 -9.14 7.11 -0.50
CA LEU A 100 -10.21 6.87 -1.46
C LEU A 100 -11.38 6.12 -0.83
N ALA A 101 -12.35 6.86 -0.31
CA ALA A 101 -13.62 6.29 0.15
C ALA A 101 -14.26 5.41 -0.95
N ASN A 102 -14.78 4.24 -0.55
CA ASN A 102 -15.50 3.27 -1.39
C ASN A 102 -14.67 2.51 -2.44
N LYS A 103 -13.34 2.56 -2.40
CA LYS A 103 -12.46 1.78 -3.31
C LYS A 103 -11.69 0.66 -2.61
N GLU A 104 -12.13 0.23 -1.43
CA GLU A 104 -11.51 -0.87 -0.70
C GLU A 104 -11.53 -2.19 -1.48
N HIS A 105 -12.53 -2.41 -2.34
CA HIS A 105 -12.62 -3.58 -3.23
C HIS A 105 -11.41 -3.73 -4.16
N VAL A 106 -10.64 -2.67 -4.38
CA VAL A 106 -9.37 -2.73 -5.15
C VAL A 106 -8.35 -3.61 -4.41
N LEU A 107 -8.36 -3.58 -3.07
CA LEU A 107 -7.38 -4.28 -2.24
C LEU A 107 -7.57 -5.79 -2.18
N SER A 108 -8.78 -6.29 -2.46
CA SER A 108 -9.04 -7.74 -2.45
C SER A 108 -8.22 -8.48 -3.50
N SER A 109 -7.83 -7.80 -4.57
CA SER A 109 -7.11 -8.37 -5.72
C SER A 109 -5.60 -8.17 -5.66
N LEU A 110 -5.09 -7.50 -4.62
CA LEU A 110 -3.66 -7.22 -4.46
C LEU A 110 -2.84 -8.51 -4.33
N GLU A 111 -3.29 -9.47 -3.54
CA GLU A 111 -2.55 -10.74 -3.35
C GLU A 111 -2.49 -11.53 -4.65
N ASP A 112 -3.61 -11.62 -5.38
CA ASP A 112 -3.66 -12.25 -6.70
C ASP A 112 -2.68 -11.60 -7.68
N SER A 113 -2.61 -10.27 -7.68
CA SER A 113 -1.67 -9.52 -8.52
C SER A 113 -0.21 -9.90 -8.28
N LEU A 114 0.18 -10.03 -7.00
CA LEU A 114 1.54 -10.40 -6.60
C LEU A 114 1.84 -11.84 -6.98
N ILE A 115 0.87 -12.74 -6.80
CA ILE A 115 0.99 -14.14 -7.21
C ILE A 115 1.21 -14.24 -8.73
N ILE A 116 0.41 -13.53 -9.53
CA ILE A 116 0.56 -13.51 -11.01
C ILE A 116 1.95 -13.01 -11.40
N ILE A 117 2.41 -11.90 -10.80
CA ILE A 117 3.73 -11.32 -11.08
C ILE A 117 4.86 -12.29 -10.69
N LEU A 118 4.75 -12.93 -9.52
CA LEU A 118 5.74 -13.90 -9.02
C LEU A 118 5.80 -15.16 -9.88
N GLN A 119 4.66 -15.75 -10.22
CA GLN A 119 4.59 -16.95 -11.08
C GLN A 119 5.22 -16.68 -12.45
N ASN A 120 4.93 -15.53 -13.06
CA ASN A 120 5.57 -15.15 -14.32
C ASN A 120 7.07 -14.89 -14.22
N THR A 121 7.57 -14.54 -13.02
CA THR A 121 9.00 -14.35 -12.80
C THR A 121 9.73 -15.68 -12.60
N LEU A 122 9.11 -16.65 -11.94
CA LEU A 122 9.71 -17.95 -11.63
C LEU A 122 9.60 -18.96 -12.78
N ASN A 123 8.62 -18.81 -13.67
CA ASN A 123 8.39 -19.71 -14.80
C ASN A 123 9.10 -19.26 -16.10
N LYS A 124 9.99 -18.27 -16.01
CA LYS A 124 10.88 -17.82 -17.10
C LYS A 124 12.26 -18.47 -16.94
#